data_AF-A0A452XTH2-F1
#
_entry.id   AF-A0A452XTH2-F1
#
_cell.length_a   1.000
_cell.length_b   1.000
_cell.length_c   1.000
_cell.angle_alpha   90.00
_cell.angle_beta   90.00
_cell.angle_gamma   90.00
#
_symmetry.space_group_name_H-M   'P 1'
#
loop_
_entity.id
_entity.type
_entity.pdbx_description
1 polymer ?
#
loop_
_entity_poly.entity_id
_entity_poly.type
_entity_poly.pdbx_seq_one_letter_code
_entity_poly.pdbx_strand_id
1 'polypeptide(L)'
;MKNLHQYDPLNPVKCLESHLKVLVLKNYTGGEEEVGFAKFFVFNARVVKEINFAVCDRIAIDKNWMTDQLRLLQVEARASQDARLKFRSGYSHLQTNYVNSSDLSIADPFS
;
A
#
# COMPACT_ATOMS: atom_id res chain seq x y z
N MET A 1 -8.24 -10.41 -17.71
CA MET A 1 -7.62 -9.10 -17.99
C MET A 1 -6.11 -9.29 -18.01
N LYS A 2 -5.45 -8.99 -19.14
CA LYS A 2 -3.99 -9.03 -19.28
C LYS A 2 -3.55 -7.61 -19.58
N ASN A 3 -2.81 -7.01 -18.65
CA ASN A 3 -1.83 -5.93 -18.83
C ASN A 3 -1.27 -5.56 -17.44
N LEU A 4 -0.63 -6.52 -16.76
CA LEU A 4 0.40 -6.15 -15.78
C LEU A 4 1.67 -5.94 -16.60
N HIS A 5 2.04 -4.69 -16.86
CA HIS A 5 3.45 -4.40 -17.10
C HIS A 5 4.17 -4.84 -15.83
N GLN A 6 4.77 -6.02 -15.89
CA GLN A 6 5.57 -6.56 -14.81
C GLN A 6 6.64 -5.51 -14.51
N TYR A 7 6.69 -5.04 -13.27
CA TYR A 7 7.63 -4.01 -12.83
C TYR A 7 9.04 -4.42 -13.25
N ASP A 8 9.67 -3.62 -14.12
CA ASP A 8 11.02 -3.89 -14.60
C ASP A 8 12.02 -3.34 -13.58
N PRO A 9 12.77 -4.20 -12.88
CA PRO A 9 13.79 -3.73 -11.95
C PRO A 9 14.90 -2.92 -12.62
N LEU A 10 15.07 -3.01 -13.95
CA LEU A 10 16.04 -2.25 -14.74
C LEU A 10 15.56 -0.85 -15.10
N ASN A 11 14.26 -0.58 -14.99
CA ASN A 11 13.68 0.75 -15.17
C ASN A 11 12.73 1.08 -14.01
N PRO A 12 13.30 1.31 -12.81
CA PRO A 12 12.52 1.47 -11.60
C PRO A 12 11.73 2.77 -11.61
N VAL A 13 10.54 2.74 -11.01
CA VAL A 13 9.72 3.94 -10.84
C VAL A 13 10.44 4.90 -9.89
N LYS A 14 10.95 6.01 -10.42
CA LYS A 14 11.79 6.99 -9.69
C LYS A 14 11.20 7.41 -8.35
N CYS A 15 9.87 7.58 -8.28
CA CYS A 15 9.17 7.92 -7.04
C CYS A 15 9.37 6.87 -5.93
N LEU A 16 9.34 5.57 -6.25
CA LEU A 16 9.56 4.48 -5.29
C LEU A 16 10.99 4.44 -4.76
N GLU A 17 11.95 4.83 -5.60
CA GLU A 17 13.37 4.82 -5.25
C GLU A 17 13.80 6.02 -4.42
N SER A 18 13.20 7.20 -4.63
CA SER A 18 13.74 8.47 -4.12
C SER A 18 12.76 9.33 -3.33
N HIS A 19 11.45 9.27 -3.63
CA HIS A 19 10.50 10.26 -3.14
C HIS A 19 9.40 9.73 -2.22
N LEU A 20 8.93 8.50 -2.41
CA LEU A 20 7.81 7.94 -1.66
C LEU A 20 8.22 7.66 -0.20
N LYS A 21 7.91 8.59 0.71
CA LYS A 21 8.23 8.46 2.14
C LYS A 21 7.09 7.85 2.96
N VAL A 22 5.84 8.08 2.56
CA VAL A 22 4.66 7.59 3.29
C VAL A 22 3.64 7.07 2.28
N LEU A 23 3.14 5.86 2.53
CA LEU A 23 2.03 5.26 1.81
C LEU A 23 0.84 5.11 2.76
N VAL A 24 -0.36 5.48 2.31
CA VAL A 24 -1.60 5.24 3.05
C VAL A 24 -2.58 4.46 2.17
N LEU A 25 -2.93 3.25 2.60
CA LEU A 25 -3.94 2.41 1.97
C LEU A 25 -5.24 2.56 2.74
N LYS A 26 -6.22 3.22 2.11
CA LYS A 26 -7.53 3.49 2.72
C LYS A 26 -8.50 2.35 2.45
N ASN A 27 -9.42 2.14 3.41
CA ASN A 27 -10.43 1.09 3.36
C ASN A 27 -9.82 -0.31 3.12
N TYR A 28 -8.66 -0.58 3.74
CA TYR A 28 -7.96 -1.85 3.61
C TYR A 28 -8.75 -2.96 4.33
N THR A 29 -9.20 -3.96 3.59
CA THR A 29 -9.88 -5.14 4.13
C THR A 29 -8.92 -6.30 4.39
N GLY A 30 -7.73 -6.27 3.78
CA GLY A 30 -6.75 -7.36 3.88
C GLY A 30 -7.05 -8.54 2.95
N GLY A 31 -7.86 -8.30 1.91
CA GLY A 31 -8.10 -9.25 0.83
C GLY A 31 -6.88 -9.45 -0.07
N GLU A 32 -6.88 -10.53 -0.85
CA GLU A 32 -5.73 -10.97 -1.67
C GLU A 32 -5.21 -9.88 -2.63
N GLU A 33 -6.09 -9.17 -3.32
CA GLU A 33 -5.71 -8.12 -4.27
C GLU A 33 -5.04 -6.93 -3.57
N GLU A 34 -5.59 -6.50 -2.44
CA GLU A 34 -5.06 -5.39 -1.63
C GLU A 34 -3.72 -5.76 -1.00
N VAL A 35 -3.60 -7.00 -0.51
CA VAL A 35 -2.34 -7.56 0.00
C VAL A 35 -1.30 -7.57 -1.12
N GLY A 36 -1.65 -8.04 -2.31
CA GLY A 36 -0.76 -8.05 -3.47
C GLY A 36 -0.29 -6.65 -3.84
N PHE A 37 -1.21 -5.68 -3.84
CA PHE A 37 -0.90 -4.27 -4.08
C PHE A 37 0.03 -3.70 -3.01
N ALA A 38 -0.25 -3.92 -1.72
CA ALA A 38 0.60 -3.45 -0.64
C ALA A 38 2.00 -4.09 -0.67
N LYS A 39 2.07 -5.40 -0.95
CA LYS A 39 3.31 -6.17 -1.04
C LYS A 39 4.25 -5.64 -2.12
N PHE A 40 3.70 -5.14 -3.23
CA PHE A 40 4.49 -4.44 -4.25
C PHE A 40 5.31 -3.29 -3.65
N PHE A 41 4.70 -2.44 -2.81
CA PHE A 41 5.42 -1.33 -2.18
C PHE A 41 6.38 -1.81 -1.09
N VAL A 42 6.01 -2.83 -0.32
CA VAL A 42 6.91 -3.46 0.67
C VAL A 42 8.21 -3.90 0.01
N PHE A 43 8.13 -4.49 -1.19
CA PHE A 43 9.30 -5.02 -1.91
C PHE A 43 10.05 -4.02 -2.78
N ASN A 44 9.42 -2.93 -3.22
CA ASN A 44 10.04 -2.03 -4.21
C ASN A 44 10.30 -0.62 -3.69
N ALA A 45 9.58 -0.15 -2.65
CA ALA A 45 9.76 1.21 -2.14
C ALA A 45 10.94 1.28 -1.16
N ARG A 46 12.11 1.69 -1.67
CA ARG A 46 13.38 1.67 -0.91
C ARG A 46 13.48 2.76 0.16
N VAL A 47 12.78 3.87 -0.05
CA VAL A 47 12.84 5.06 0.82
C VAL A 47 11.57 5.32 1.63
N VAL A 48 10.61 4.38 1.60
CA VAL A 48 9.38 4.48 2.38
C VAL A 48 9.69 4.32 3.86
N LYS A 49 9.21 5.26 4.68
CA LYS A 49 9.39 5.23 6.13
C LYS A 49 8.16 4.66 6.82
N GLU A 50 6.97 4.87 6.25
CA GLU A 50 5.72 4.38 6.83
C GLU A 50 4.75 3.87 5.76
N ILE A 51 4.15 2.71 6.04
CA ILE A 51 3.01 2.18 5.29
C ILE A 51 1.85 2.06 6.28
N ASN A 52 0.83 2.89 6.07
CA ASN A 52 -0.33 2.97 6.94
C ASN A 52 -1.53 2.30 6.27
N PHE A 53 -2.04 1.26 6.91
CA PHE A 53 -3.25 0.55 6.51
C PHE A 53 -4.40 1.12 7.35
N ALA A 54 -5.22 1.97 6.74
CA ALA A 54 -6.48 2.40 7.33
C ALA A 54 -7.53 1.33 7.03
N VAL A 55 -7.68 0.42 7.99
CA VAL A 55 -8.44 -0.81 7.88
C VAL A 55 -9.94 -0.52 7.87
N CYS A 56 -10.69 -1.19 7.01
CA CYS A 56 -12.14 -1.08 6.95
C CYS A 56 -12.77 -1.33 8.34
N ASP A 57 -13.77 -0.54 8.71
CA ASP A 57 -14.47 -0.60 10.01
C ASP A 57 -15.16 -1.95 10.26
N ARG A 58 -15.44 -2.70 9.19
CA ARG A 58 -16.00 -4.06 9.24
C ARG A 58 -15.00 -5.14 9.65
N ILE A 59 -13.71 -4.81 9.69
CA ILE A 59 -12.64 -5.75 10.03
C ILE A 59 -12.16 -5.47 11.45
N ALA A 60 -12.24 -6.49 12.30
CA ALA A 60 -11.68 -6.44 13.64
C ALA A 60 -10.14 -6.50 13.57
N ILE A 61 -9.46 -5.45 14.05
CA ILE A 61 -7.99 -5.44 14.13
C ILE A 61 -7.58 -6.11 15.44
N ASP A 62 -7.43 -7.43 15.40
CA ASP A 62 -6.85 -8.20 16.49
C ASP A 62 -5.41 -8.66 16.16
N LYS A 63 -4.74 -9.24 17.16
CA LYS A 63 -3.34 -9.69 17.03
C LYS A 63 -3.18 -10.81 16.00
N ASN A 64 -4.15 -11.71 15.86
CA ASN A 64 -4.07 -12.83 14.92
C ASN A 64 -4.18 -12.30 13.50
N TRP A 65 -5.18 -11.46 13.24
CA TRP A 65 -5.36 -10.82 11.94
C TRP A 65 -4.13 -9.98 11.56
N MET A 66 -3.60 -9.17 12.48
CA MET A 66 -2.38 -8.39 12.20
C MET A 66 -1.18 -9.29 11.88
N THR A 67 -1.01 -10.40 12.60
CA THR A 67 0.09 -11.35 12.37
C THR A 67 -0.05 -12.02 11.00
N ASP A 68 -1.28 -12.41 10.62
CA ASP A 68 -1.57 -12.97 9.31
C ASP A 68 -1.26 -11.97 8.18
N GLN A 69 -1.64 -10.70 8.35
CA GLN A 69 -1.35 -9.66 7.36
C GLN A 69 0.15 -9.42 7.22
N LEU A 70 0.89 -9.33 8.31
CA LEU A 70 2.36 -9.19 8.25
C LEU A 70 3.03 -10.37 7.53
N ARG A 71 2.55 -11.61 7.78
CA ARG A 71 3.02 -12.81 7.08
C ARG A 71 2.74 -12.76 5.58
N LEU A 72 1.52 -12.36 5.19
CA LEU A 72 1.13 -12.28 3.78
C LEU A 72 1.94 -11.22 3.02
N LEU A 73 2.19 -10.08 3.68
CA LEU A 73 3.01 -8.98 3.17
C LEU A 73 4.51 -9.33 3.09
N GLN A 74 4.96 -10.40 3.78
CA GLN A 74 6.37 -10.83 3.84
C GLN A 74 7.29 -9.68 4.24
N VAL A 75 6.94 -9.01 5.34
CA VAL A 75 7.58 -7.77 5.79
C VAL A 75 9.07 -7.91 6.08
N GLU A 76 9.55 -9.13 6.30
CA GLU A 76 10.97 -9.45 6.50
C GLU A 76 11.79 -9.18 5.24
N ALA A 77 11.20 -9.33 4.04
CA ALA A 77 11.83 -9.09 2.75
C ALA A 77 11.64 -7.65 2.23
N ARG A 78 11.26 -6.71 3.11
CA ARG A 78 11.01 -5.31 2.72
C ARG A 78 12.26 -4.62 2.17
N ALA A 79 12.08 -3.82 1.12
CA ALA A 79 13.16 -3.04 0.52
C ALA A 79 13.69 -1.96 1.45
N SER A 80 12.81 -1.31 2.22
CA SER A 80 13.20 -0.34 3.25
C SER A 80 13.18 -0.98 4.63
N GLN A 81 14.36 -1.22 5.19
CA GLN A 81 14.51 -1.93 6.48
C GLN A 81 13.87 -1.16 7.64
N ASP A 82 13.87 0.17 7.57
CA ASP A 82 13.32 1.06 8.61
C ASP A 82 11.81 1.34 8.43
N ALA A 83 11.18 0.81 7.37
CA ALA A 83 9.77 1.04 7.12
C ALA A 83 8.89 0.49 8.24
N ARG A 84 8.03 1.34 8.78
CA ARG A 84 7.04 0.99 9.81
C ARG A 84 5.71 0.70 9.16
N LEU A 85 5.19 -0.51 9.35
CA LEU A 85 3.84 -0.88 8.95
C LEU A 85 2.89 -0.64 10.12
N LYS A 86 1.80 0.08 9.89
CA LYS A 86 0.80 0.42 10.93
C LYS A 86 -0.59 0.07 10.44
N PHE A 87 -1.27 -0.82 11.16
CA PHE A 87 -2.69 -1.08 10.99
C PHE A 87 -3.47 -0.21 11.96
N ARG A 88 -4.42 0.57 11.44
CA ARG A 88 -5.26 1.47 12.23
C ARG A 88 -6.70 1.29 11.79
N SER A 89 -7.64 1.39 12.73
CA SER A 89 -9.05 1.46 12.36
C SER A 89 -9.26 2.68 11.47
N GLY A 90 -9.76 2.44 10.26
CA GLY A 90 -10.19 3.48 9.34
C GLY A 90 -11.49 4.07 9.84
N TYR A 91 -11.59 5.40 9.88
CA TYR A 91 -12.87 6.05 10.12
C TYR A 91 -13.81 5.72 8.96
N SER A 92 -14.98 5.17 9.30
CA SER A 92 -15.99 4.74 8.35
C SER A 92 -16.57 5.92 7.57
N HIS A 93 -17.05 5.59 6.37
CA HIS A 93 -17.42 6.49 5.29
C HIS A 93 -18.63 7.39 5.59
N LEU A 94 -18.43 8.50 6.30
CA LEU A 94 -19.24 9.70 6.07
C LEU A 94 -18.44 10.83 5.41
N GLN A 95 -17.17 10.60 5.05
CA GLN A 95 -16.32 11.69 4.54
C GLN A 95 -15.27 11.26 3.50
N THR A 96 -15.51 10.20 2.75
CA THR A 96 -14.72 9.97 1.53
C THR A 96 -15.49 10.53 0.35
N ASN A 97 -15.15 11.75 -0.05
CA ASN A 97 -15.39 12.19 -1.42
C ASN A 97 -14.73 11.14 -2.31
N TYR A 98 -15.54 10.27 -2.93
CA TYR A 98 -15.08 9.41 -4.02
C TYR A 98 -14.59 10.36 -5.11
N VAL A 99 -13.29 10.62 -5.12
CA VAL A 99 -12.67 11.30 -6.26
C VAL A 99 -12.80 10.29 -7.39
N ASN A 100 -13.66 10.61 -8.36
CA ASN A 100 -13.88 9.75 -9.52
C ASN A 100 -12.52 9.42 -10.15
N SER A 101 -12.34 8.20 -10.63
CA SER A 101 -11.10 7.79 -11.32
C SER A 101 -10.77 8.66 -12.54
N SER A 102 -11.73 9.44 -13.04
CA SER A 102 -11.55 10.46 -14.07
C SER A 102 -10.71 11.68 -13.61
N ASP A 103 -10.61 11.95 -12.30
CA ASP A 103 -9.77 13.03 -11.74
C ASP A 103 -8.29 12.62 -11.59
N LEU A 104 -7.95 11.37 -11.92
CA LEU A 104 -6.56 10.91 -12.01
C LEU A 104 -5.87 11.36 -13.32
N SER A 105 -6.52 12.18 -14.15
CA SER A 105 -5.88 12.80 -15.32
C SER A 105 -4.95 13.97 -14.96
N ILE A 106 -4.72 14.21 -13.67
CA ILE A 106 -3.62 15.07 -13.21
C ILE A 106 -2.31 14.43 -13.66
N ALA A 107 -1.37 15.27 -14.10
CA ALA A 107 -0.06 14.90 -14.62
C ALA A 107 0.53 13.68 -13.89
N ASP A 108 1.14 12.77 -14.66
CA ASP A 108 1.68 11.50 -14.19
C ASP A 108 2.42 11.66 -12.84
N PRO A 109 1.86 11.14 -11.74
CA PRO A 109 2.46 11.29 -10.41
C PRO A 109 3.76 10.49 -10.24
N PHE A 110 4.16 9.73 -11.27
CA PHE A 110 5.38 8.95 -11.34
C PHE A 110 6.41 9.50 -12.35
N SER A 111 6.09 10.59 -13.06
CA SER A 111 6.99 11.33 -13.96
C SER A 111 8.08 12.13 -13.22
#